data_AF-A0A5E4N657-F1
#
_entry.id   AF-A0A5E4N657-F1
#
_cell.length_a   1.000
_cell.length_b   1.000
_cell.length_c   1.000
_cell.angle_alpha   90.00
_cell.angle_beta   90.00
_cell.angle_gamma   90.00
#
_symmetry.space_group_name_H-M   'P 1'
#
loop_
_entity.id
_entity.type
_entity.pdbx_description
1 polymer ?
#
loop_
_entity_poly.entity_id
_entity_poly.type
_entity_poly.pdbx_seq_one_letter_code
_entity_poly.pdbx_strand_id
1 'polypeptide(L)'
;LKNASSKPWESKNDTQDRNERAKKAYGALLTVTARTPNNDAYHNFSYEVKKMAKEKFNYTFGNEAVSTSVTAFYDAVLLYGLALNQTLATGGNQTDGAAIVKAMWNRTFTGITGDVNIDSNGDRIADYSLLDMDPKTNEFKVVANYIGVKQSLEYVPGMSIHWAGGRTTPPPDTPTCGFDNSKCQTIPGYAVLSIVLSLIVVILFIASLFIYRHFKLEAEIASMTWKINYKDIIRIPSEGFKTSMMSLIQRRNSQRPSVISDDIGSMISQCEYGRQMFSQTAFYKGNKVALKTLKRSRLELKRPLLLEFKRLKDLHHDHLVRFYGACVEANYCCLLTEYCPKGSLQDILENDQIKLDWMFRYSLMHDIIKGMIYLHSSDIRSHGGLKSSNCVVDSRFVLKIADFGIRSLRGNPEESNSDSDSHAYWKAFNTQLDPPNKAKLMKFHLDTCIAFSSRMCLFSLLTYDHCPPPFLFAILSL
;
A
#
# COMPACT_ATOMS: atom_id res chain seq x y z
N LEU A 1 42.78 -50.08 -14.73
CA LEU A 1 41.55 -49.35 -15.12
C LEU A 1 41.12 -49.86 -16.49
N LYS A 2 40.00 -50.61 -16.56
CA LYS A 2 39.40 -50.97 -17.86
C LYS A 2 39.03 -49.66 -18.55
N ASN A 3 39.65 -49.32 -19.67
CA ASN A 3 39.16 -48.21 -20.48
C ASN A 3 39.44 -48.47 -21.96
N ALA A 4 38.50 -49.16 -22.61
CA ALA A 4 38.28 -49.06 -24.05
C ALA A 4 36.88 -49.52 -24.46
N SER A 5 35.86 -49.05 -23.77
CA SER A 5 34.67 -48.66 -24.52
C SER A 5 34.85 -47.19 -24.79
N SER A 6 34.73 -46.76 -26.05
CA SER A 6 34.80 -45.36 -26.50
C SER A 6 33.85 -44.40 -25.75
N LYS A 7 33.04 -44.95 -24.84
CA LYS A 7 32.02 -44.29 -24.03
C LYS A 7 32.05 -44.84 -22.59
N PRO A 8 32.99 -44.42 -21.73
CA PRO A 8 33.05 -44.86 -20.32
C PRO A 8 31.79 -44.52 -19.51
N TRP A 9 30.96 -43.59 -19.99
CA TRP A 9 29.67 -43.21 -19.40
C TRP A 9 28.49 -44.11 -19.84
N GLU A 10 28.66 -44.99 -20.83
CA GLU A 10 27.57 -45.80 -21.39
C GLU A 10 27.51 -47.18 -20.73
N SER A 11 26.41 -47.46 -20.02
CA SER A 11 26.10 -48.78 -19.49
C SER A 11 25.00 -49.44 -20.31
N LYS A 12 25.28 -50.63 -20.86
CA LYS A 12 24.30 -51.41 -21.66
C LYS A 12 23.07 -51.85 -20.86
N ASN A 13 23.19 -51.92 -19.53
CA ASN A 13 22.10 -52.36 -18.65
C ASN A 13 21.25 -51.19 -18.12
N ASP A 14 21.56 -49.96 -18.51
CA ASP A 14 20.90 -48.75 -17.99
C ASP A 14 20.05 -48.06 -19.07
N THR A 15 19.15 -47.19 -18.64
CA THR A 15 18.27 -46.43 -19.53
C THR A 15 19.05 -45.40 -20.35
N GLN A 16 18.58 -45.12 -21.57
CA GLN A 16 19.20 -44.12 -22.45
C GLN A 16 19.29 -42.74 -21.78
N ASP A 17 18.24 -42.34 -21.05
CA ASP A 17 18.23 -41.06 -20.34
C ASP A 17 19.30 -40.98 -19.23
N ARG A 18 19.54 -42.07 -18.50
CA ARG A 18 20.62 -42.13 -17.52
C ARG A 18 22.00 -42.10 -18.18
N ASN A 19 22.17 -42.79 -19.31
CA ASN A 19 23.41 -42.76 -20.09
C ASN A 19 23.69 -41.34 -20.64
N GLU A 20 22.67 -40.60 -21.10
CA GLU A 20 22.83 -39.20 -21.53
C GLU A 20 23.15 -38.26 -20.35
N ARG A 21 22.53 -38.47 -19.18
CA ARG A 21 22.89 -37.74 -17.96
C ARG A 21 24.34 -38.01 -17.52
N ALA A 22 24.76 -39.28 -17.57
CA ALA A 22 26.14 -39.66 -17.29
C ALA A 22 27.10 -39.03 -18.30
N LYS A 23 26.78 -39.08 -19.59
CA LYS A 23 27.55 -38.42 -20.66
C LYS A 23 27.78 -36.95 -20.38
N LYS A 24 26.72 -36.22 -20.00
CA LYS A 24 26.81 -34.80 -19.64
C LYS A 24 27.72 -34.56 -18.43
N ALA A 25 27.69 -35.44 -17.43
CA ALA A 25 28.58 -35.35 -16.28
C ALA A 25 30.04 -35.63 -16.63
N TYR A 26 30.30 -36.60 -17.52
CA TYR A 26 31.65 -36.89 -18.04
C TYR A 26 32.25 -35.74 -18.84
N GLY A 27 31.44 -34.84 -19.42
CA GLY A 27 31.93 -33.61 -20.05
C GLY A 27 32.60 -32.62 -19.08
N ALA A 28 32.51 -32.83 -17.76
CA ALA A 28 33.26 -32.06 -16.76
C ALA A 28 34.50 -32.79 -16.23
N LEU A 29 34.74 -34.03 -16.68
CA LEU A 29 35.82 -34.88 -16.18
C LEU A 29 37.12 -34.56 -16.91
N LEU A 30 38.14 -34.18 -16.15
CA LEU A 30 39.51 -34.14 -16.63
C LEU A 30 40.24 -35.42 -16.19
N THR A 31 40.85 -36.12 -17.14
CA THR A 31 41.57 -37.37 -16.86
C THR A 31 43.07 -37.12 -16.95
N VAL A 32 43.81 -37.50 -15.92
CA VAL A 32 45.27 -37.47 -15.93
C VAL A 32 45.79 -38.88 -16.20
N THR A 33 46.59 -39.05 -17.24
CA THR A 33 47.22 -40.32 -17.59
C THR A 33 48.72 -40.15 -17.75
N ALA A 34 49.50 -41.22 -17.56
CA ALA A 34 50.91 -41.18 -17.93
C ALA A 34 51.04 -40.88 -19.43
N ARG A 35 52.04 -40.07 -19.79
CA ARG A 35 52.25 -39.65 -21.17
C ARG A 35 52.62 -40.85 -22.05
N THR A 36 51.88 -41.04 -23.14
CA THR A 36 52.21 -42.03 -24.17
C THR A 36 52.83 -41.31 -25.37
N PRO A 37 54.04 -41.68 -25.81
CA PRO A 37 54.62 -41.12 -27.02
C PRO A 37 53.79 -41.44 -28.26
N ASN A 38 53.82 -40.53 -29.22
CA ASN A 38 53.24 -40.74 -30.55
C ASN A 38 54.35 -40.74 -31.61
N ASN A 39 55.29 -41.68 -31.47
CA ASN A 39 56.38 -41.88 -32.42
C ASN A 39 56.34 -43.30 -33.01
N ASP A 40 57.01 -43.50 -34.14
CA ASP A 40 57.00 -44.79 -34.84
C ASP A 40 57.60 -45.91 -34.00
N ALA A 41 58.60 -45.60 -33.15
CA ALA A 41 59.21 -46.55 -32.24
C ALA A 41 58.18 -47.16 -31.27
N TYR A 42 57.35 -46.31 -30.64
CA TYR A 42 56.28 -46.75 -29.75
C TYR A 42 55.21 -47.54 -30.50
N HIS A 43 54.83 -47.12 -31.71
CA HIS A 43 53.86 -47.85 -32.54
C HIS A 43 54.34 -49.26 -32.88
N ASN A 44 55.61 -49.39 -33.27
CA ASN A 44 56.23 -50.69 -33.57
C ASN A 44 56.32 -51.57 -32.32
N PHE A 45 56.76 -51.01 -31.18
CA PHE A 45 56.76 -51.71 -29.89
C PHE A 45 55.37 -52.20 -29.49
N SER A 46 54.36 -51.34 -29.62
CA SER A 46 52.97 -51.67 -29.33
C SER A 46 52.48 -52.80 -30.22
N TYR A 47 52.80 -52.77 -31.52
CA TYR A 47 52.47 -53.85 -32.45
C TYR A 47 53.10 -55.19 -32.04
N GLU A 48 54.39 -55.21 -31.72
CA GLU A 48 55.10 -56.43 -31.30
C GLU A 48 54.56 -56.99 -29.98
N VAL A 49 54.26 -56.14 -28.99
CA VAL A 49 53.62 -56.57 -27.73
C VAL A 49 52.25 -57.20 -28.01
N LYS A 50 51.44 -56.57 -28.87
CA LYS A 50 50.12 -57.08 -29.24
C LYS A 50 50.20 -58.42 -29.97
N LYS A 51 51.15 -58.56 -30.89
CA LYS A 51 51.43 -59.79 -31.61
C LYS A 51 51.87 -60.91 -30.66
N MET A 52 52.82 -60.63 -29.77
CA MET A 52 53.31 -61.61 -28.80
C MET A 52 52.22 -62.06 -27.82
N ALA A 53 51.34 -61.16 -27.39
CA ALA A 53 50.21 -61.52 -26.54
C ALA A 53 49.25 -62.50 -27.21
N LYS A 54 49.00 -62.31 -28.52
CA LYS A 54 48.17 -63.21 -29.31
C LYS A 54 48.84 -64.58 -29.48
N GLU A 55 50.12 -64.60 -29.83
CA GLU A 55 50.86 -65.83 -30.11
C GLU A 55 51.12 -66.67 -28.84
N LYS A 56 51.52 -66.04 -27.73
CA LYS A 56 51.95 -66.76 -26.51
C LYS A 56 50.85 -66.95 -25.47
N PHE A 57 49.87 -66.06 -25.42
CA PHE A 57 48.85 -66.04 -24.37
C PHE A 57 47.42 -66.11 -24.90
N ASN A 58 47.24 -66.26 -26.22
CA ASN A 58 45.96 -66.27 -26.91
C ASN A 58 45.06 -65.06 -26.54
N TYR A 59 45.70 -63.91 -26.28
CA TYR A 59 45.02 -62.68 -25.89
C TYR A 59 45.04 -61.69 -27.06
N THR A 60 43.86 -61.22 -27.45
CA THR A 60 43.70 -60.23 -28.53
C THR A 60 43.40 -58.88 -27.92
N PHE A 61 44.28 -57.91 -28.18
CA PHE A 61 44.01 -56.52 -27.84
C PHE A 61 42.88 -55.96 -28.70
N GLY A 62 42.00 -55.15 -28.10
CA GLY A 62 41.05 -54.32 -28.83
C GLY A 62 41.72 -53.06 -29.42
N ASN A 63 40.95 -51.99 -29.58
CA ASN A 63 41.46 -50.64 -29.92
C ASN A 63 42.21 -49.97 -28.75
N GLU A 64 42.68 -50.74 -27.77
CA GLU A 64 43.35 -50.22 -26.58
C GLU A 64 44.83 -49.96 -26.88
N ALA A 65 45.38 -48.92 -26.25
CA ALA A 65 46.82 -48.75 -26.16
C ALA A 65 47.42 -49.83 -25.24
N VAL A 66 48.69 -50.16 -25.45
CA VAL A 66 49.42 -51.03 -24.53
C VAL A 66 49.49 -50.34 -23.16
N SER A 67 49.30 -51.12 -22.08
CA SER A 67 49.33 -50.59 -20.71
C SER A 67 50.65 -49.87 -20.44
N THR A 68 50.56 -48.72 -19.76
CA THR A 68 51.72 -47.93 -19.32
C THR A 68 52.65 -48.71 -18.39
N SER A 69 52.14 -49.76 -17.72
CA SER A 69 52.99 -50.67 -16.94
C SER A 69 53.96 -51.44 -17.82
N VAL A 70 53.51 -51.91 -19.00
CA VAL A 70 54.36 -52.71 -19.91
C VAL A 70 55.49 -51.86 -20.47
N THR A 71 55.19 -50.60 -20.80
CA THR A 71 56.19 -49.65 -21.29
C THR A 71 57.16 -49.25 -20.17
N ALA A 72 56.67 -49.06 -18.94
CA ALA A 72 57.52 -48.82 -17.78
C ALA A 72 58.46 -50.00 -17.47
N PHE A 73 57.99 -51.25 -17.61
CA PHE A 73 58.85 -52.42 -17.46
C PHE A 73 59.93 -52.48 -18.53
N TYR A 74 59.60 -52.15 -19.79
CA TYR A 74 60.60 -52.06 -20.85
C TYR A 74 61.71 -51.06 -20.50
N ASP A 75 61.32 -49.85 -20.06
CA ASP A 75 62.28 -48.82 -19.65
C ASP A 75 63.09 -49.25 -18.42
N ALA A 76 62.49 -49.96 -17.47
CA ALA A 76 63.18 -50.44 -16.27
C ALA A 76 64.26 -51.48 -16.61
N VAL A 77 63.98 -52.40 -17.54
CA VAL A 77 64.97 -53.38 -18.01
C VAL A 77 66.09 -52.68 -18.79
N LEU A 78 65.76 -51.67 -19.59
CA LEU A 78 66.74 -50.86 -20.30
C LEU A 78 67.65 -50.09 -19.32
N LEU A 79 67.08 -49.45 -18.30
CA LEU A 79 67.81 -48.78 -17.22
C LEU A 79 68.76 -49.74 -16.51
N TYR A 80 68.28 -50.94 -16.17
CA TYR A 80 69.11 -51.99 -15.59
C TYR A 80 70.28 -52.36 -16.50
N GLY A 81 70.04 -52.57 -17.78
CA GLY A 81 71.10 -52.90 -18.75
C GLY A 81 72.16 -51.79 -18.86
N LEU A 82 71.72 -50.52 -18.89
CA LEU A 82 72.62 -49.36 -18.92
C LEU A 82 73.47 -49.26 -17.64
N ALA A 83 72.85 -49.43 -16.47
CA ALA A 83 73.53 -49.38 -15.18
C ALA A 83 74.51 -50.55 -15.00
N LEU A 84 74.12 -51.76 -15.40
CA LEU A 84 74.98 -52.94 -15.35
C LEU A 84 76.19 -52.77 -16.28
N ASN A 85 75.98 -52.33 -17.52
CA ASN A 85 77.06 -52.11 -18.47
C ASN A 85 78.08 -51.08 -17.95
N GLN A 86 77.59 -49.97 -17.37
CA GLN A 86 78.47 -48.97 -16.74
C GLN A 86 79.24 -49.57 -15.56
N THR A 87 78.59 -50.35 -14.71
CA THR A 87 79.22 -50.98 -13.53
C THR A 87 80.35 -51.92 -13.96
N LEU A 88 80.10 -52.76 -14.98
CA LEU A 88 81.11 -53.66 -15.55
C LEU A 88 82.26 -52.90 -16.21
N ALA A 89 81.97 -51.82 -16.94
CA ALA A 89 82.98 -50.97 -17.58
C ALA A 89 83.93 -50.30 -16.56
N THR A 90 83.44 -50.02 -15.35
CA THR A 90 84.25 -49.49 -14.23
C THR A 90 84.97 -50.57 -13.41
N GLY A 91 84.93 -51.84 -13.84
CA GLY A 91 85.57 -52.96 -13.12
C GLY A 91 84.75 -53.53 -11.96
N GLY A 92 83.47 -53.17 -11.85
CA GLY A 92 82.54 -53.73 -10.87
C GLY A 92 82.06 -55.14 -11.24
N ASN A 93 81.31 -55.77 -10.32
CA ASN A 93 80.77 -57.12 -10.51
C ASN A 93 79.25 -57.08 -10.69
N GLN A 94 78.70 -57.96 -11.54
CA GLN A 94 77.26 -58.13 -11.75
C GLN A 94 76.50 -58.60 -10.51
N THR A 95 77.18 -59.12 -9.48
CA THR A 95 76.57 -59.53 -8.21
C THR A 95 76.41 -58.38 -7.21
N ASP A 96 77.04 -57.22 -7.45
CA ASP A 96 76.92 -56.05 -6.56
C ASP A 96 75.70 -55.22 -6.93
N GLY A 97 74.55 -55.62 -6.38
CA GLY A 97 73.29 -54.92 -6.61
C GLY A 97 73.29 -53.46 -6.12
N ALA A 98 74.06 -53.13 -5.07
CA ALA A 98 74.10 -51.77 -4.53
C ALA A 98 74.82 -50.82 -5.49
N ALA A 99 75.94 -51.27 -6.08
CA ALA A 99 76.66 -50.51 -7.10
C ALA A 99 75.78 -50.29 -8.35
N ILE A 100 75.08 -51.34 -8.80
CA ILE A 100 74.19 -51.25 -9.96
C ILE A 100 73.04 -50.27 -9.71
N VAL A 101 72.35 -50.36 -8.56
CA VAL A 101 71.26 -49.44 -8.21
C VAL A 101 71.76 -48.00 -8.12
N LYS A 102 72.93 -47.77 -7.52
CA LYS A 102 73.52 -46.42 -7.46
C LYS A 102 73.85 -45.86 -8.84
N ALA A 103 74.21 -46.70 -9.80
CA ALA A 103 74.44 -46.30 -11.20
C ALA A 103 73.14 -46.02 -11.99
N MET A 104 71.97 -46.38 -11.44
CA MET A 104 70.67 -46.03 -12.02
C MET A 104 70.21 -44.62 -11.64
N TRP A 105 70.65 -44.08 -10.50
CA TRP A 105 70.18 -42.80 -9.97
C TRP A 105 70.76 -41.59 -10.71
N ASN A 106 70.05 -40.47 -10.63
CA ASN A 106 70.44 -39.18 -11.21
C ASN A 106 70.85 -39.29 -12.69
N ARG A 107 70.02 -39.94 -13.49
CA ARG A 107 70.30 -40.28 -14.89
C ARG A 107 69.11 -40.00 -15.79
N THR A 108 69.42 -39.52 -16.98
CA THR A 108 68.48 -39.43 -18.10
C THR A 108 68.87 -40.42 -19.19
N PHE A 109 67.89 -41.11 -19.77
CA PHE A 109 68.07 -41.98 -20.93
C PHE A 109 66.81 -42.00 -21.80
N THR A 110 66.96 -42.29 -23.08
CA THR A 110 65.82 -42.41 -24.00
C THR A 110 65.29 -43.85 -23.98
N GLY A 111 64.08 -44.02 -23.45
CA GLY A 111 63.34 -45.28 -23.42
C GLY A 111 62.22 -45.34 -24.48
N ILE A 112 61.35 -46.34 -24.37
CA ILE A 112 60.20 -46.47 -25.28
C ILE A 112 59.10 -45.45 -24.99
N THR A 113 59.07 -44.94 -23.76
CA THR A 113 58.16 -43.86 -23.33
C THR A 113 58.70 -42.45 -23.58
N GLY A 114 59.82 -42.32 -24.31
CA GLY A 114 60.53 -41.06 -24.53
C GLY A 114 61.69 -40.89 -23.55
N ASP A 115 62.03 -39.64 -23.21
CA ASP A 115 63.12 -39.36 -22.28
C ASP A 115 62.71 -39.68 -20.84
N VAL A 116 63.37 -40.68 -20.26
CA VAL A 116 63.16 -41.15 -18.90
C VAL A 116 64.19 -40.49 -18.00
N ASN A 117 63.73 -39.88 -16.92
CA ASN A 117 64.56 -39.17 -15.94
C ASN A 117 64.41 -39.84 -14.58
N ILE A 118 65.54 -40.26 -14.01
CA ILE A 118 65.64 -40.81 -12.66
C ILE A 118 66.34 -39.77 -11.79
N ASP A 119 65.71 -39.39 -10.69
CA ASP A 119 66.24 -38.37 -9.79
C ASP A 119 67.34 -38.93 -8.87
N SER A 120 67.86 -38.10 -7.97
CA SER A 120 68.89 -38.47 -7.01
C SER A 120 68.46 -39.50 -5.97
N ASN A 121 67.15 -39.68 -5.77
CA ASN A 121 66.58 -40.67 -4.85
C ASN A 121 66.30 -42.01 -5.54
N GLY A 122 66.48 -42.08 -6.87
CA GLY A 122 66.15 -43.26 -7.66
C GLY A 122 64.70 -43.29 -8.14
N ASP A 123 63.95 -42.21 -7.95
CA ASP A 123 62.57 -42.11 -8.38
C ASP A 123 62.48 -41.62 -9.83
N ARG A 124 61.53 -42.18 -10.57
CA ARG A 124 61.26 -41.74 -11.94
C ARG A 124 60.45 -40.45 -11.92
N ILE A 125 60.99 -39.40 -12.52
CA ILE A 125 60.26 -38.17 -12.82
C ILE A 125 59.33 -38.45 -14.00
N ALA A 126 58.03 -38.53 -13.73
CA ALA A 126 57.02 -38.91 -14.72
C ALA A 126 56.43 -37.70 -15.45
N ASP A 127 56.23 -37.88 -16.76
CA ASP A 127 55.44 -36.99 -17.59
C ASP A 127 53.99 -37.46 -17.63
N TYR A 128 53.05 -36.51 -17.59
CA TYR A 128 51.61 -36.79 -17.62
C TYR A 128 50.94 -36.05 -18.78
N SER A 129 49.85 -36.62 -19.26
CA SER A 129 48.93 -35.99 -20.21
C SER A 129 47.59 -35.75 -19.53
N LEU A 130 47.05 -34.55 -19.74
CA LEU A 130 45.72 -34.16 -19.33
C LEU A 130 44.77 -34.34 -20.52
N LEU A 131 43.73 -35.13 -20.32
CA LEU A 131 42.70 -35.39 -21.32
C LEU A 131 41.40 -34.71 -20.92
N ASP A 132 40.74 -34.13 -21.91
CA ASP A 132 39.42 -33.54 -21.82
C ASP A 132 38.50 -34.15 -22.88
N MET A 133 37.21 -34.23 -22.60
CA MET A 133 36.23 -34.81 -23.50
C MET A 133 35.79 -33.77 -24.54
N ASP A 134 36.05 -34.03 -25.81
CA ASP A 134 35.56 -33.18 -26.89
C ASP A 134 34.02 -33.23 -26.95
N PRO A 135 33.31 -32.09 -26.78
CA PRO A 135 31.85 -32.08 -26.75
C PRO A 135 31.21 -32.48 -28.09
N LYS A 136 31.95 -32.43 -29.20
CA LYS A 136 31.45 -32.81 -30.53
C LYS A 136 31.64 -34.29 -30.80
N THR A 137 32.86 -34.80 -30.62
CA THR A 137 33.17 -36.21 -30.91
C THR A 137 32.85 -37.13 -29.75
N ASN A 138 32.71 -36.59 -28.54
CA ASN A 138 32.59 -37.33 -27.28
C ASN A 138 33.83 -38.16 -26.95
N GLU A 139 34.97 -37.86 -27.55
CA GLU A 139 36.21 -38.59 -27.30
C GLU A 139 37.12 -37.79 -26.38
N PHE A 140 37.80 -38.50 -25.48
CA PHE A 140 38.83 -37.89 -24.64
C PHE A 140 40.09 -37.63 -25.49
N LYS A 141 40.47 -36.37 -25.59
CA LYS A 141 41.66 -35.92 -26.34
C LYS A 141 42.63 -35.23 -25.40
N VAL A 142 43.92 -35.35 -25.70
CA VAL A 142 44.97 -34.68 -24.93
C VAL A 142 44.90 -33.17 -25.17
N VAL A 143 44.75 -32.40 -24.10
CA VAL A 143 44.67 -30.93 -24.14
C VAL A 143 45.91 -30.24 -23.56
N ALA A 144 46.63 -30.92 -22.66
CA ALA A 144 47.87 -30.44 -22.10
C ALA A 144 48.79 -31.60 -21.69
N ASN A 145 50.09 -31.34 -21.61
CA ASN A 145 51.10 -32.28 -21.15
C ASN A 145 51.90 -31.63 -20.02
N TYR A 146 51.98 -32.31 -18.88
CA TYR A 146 52.87 -31.92 -17.79
C TYR A 146 54.23 -32.58 -18.00
N ILE A 147 55.26 -31.75 -18.14
CA ILE A 147 56.65 -32.20 -18.28
C ILE A 147 57.28 -32.21 -16.89
N GLY A 148 57.55 -33.41 -16.36
CA GLY A 148 57.97 -33.59 -14.97
C GLY A 148 59.28 -32.88 -14.66
N VAL A 149 60.26 -32.96 -15.57
CA VAL A 149 61.58 -32.33 -15.39
C VAL A 149 61.50 -30.81 -15.37
N LYS A 150 60.66 -30.22 -16.23
CA LYS A 150 60.48 -28.76 -16.31
C LYS A 150 59.49 -28.23 -15.27
N GLN A 151 58.74 -29.11 -14.61
CA GLN A 151 57.62 -28.78 -13.74
C GLN A 151 56.61 -27.84 -14.41
N SER A 152 56.39 -28.02 -15.71
CA SER A 152 55.59 -27.11 -16.53
C SER A 152 54.47 -27.84 -17.25
N LEU A 153 53.29 -27.21 -17.24
CA LEU A 153 52.14 -27.66 -18.04
C LEU A 153 52.18 -26.99 -19.42
N GLU A 154 52.41 -27.78 -20.47
CA GLU A 154 52.45 -27.34 -21.86
C GLU A 154 51.12 -27.69 -22.56
N TYR A 155 50.39 -26.68 -23.02
CA TYR A 155 49.11 -26.87 -23.71
C TYR A 155 49.31 -27.29 -25.17
N VAL A 156 48.47 -28.21 -25.65
CA VAL A 156 48.53 -28.67 -27.05
C VAL A 156 47.97 -27.58 -27.97
N PRO A 157 48.69 -27.16 -29.04
CA PRO A 157 48.22 -26.13 -29.96
C PRO A 157 46.86 -26.49 -30.59
N GLY A 158 45.92 -25.54 -30.57
CA GLY A 158 44.57 -25.74 -31.14
C GLY A 158 43.61 -26.53 -30.25
N MET A 159 44.06 -26.96 -29.05
CA MET A 159 43.23 -27.65 -28.06
C MET A 159 43.01 -26.74 -26.85
N SER A 160 41.79 -26.74 -26.31
CA SER A 160 41.44 -26.00 -25.09
C SER A 160 40.65 -26.87 -24.13
N ILE A 161 40.80 -26.62 -22.83
CA ILE A 161 39.99 -27.27 -21.80
C ILE A 161 38.57 -26.71 -21.84
N HIS A 162 37.56 -27.59 -21.92
CA HIS A 162 36.16 -27.21 -21.88
C HIS A 162 35.66 -27.23 -20.43
N TRP A 163 35.51 -26.06 -19.84
CA TRP A 163 34.99 -25.98 -18.48
C TRP A 163 33.46 -26.11 -18.46
N ALA A 164 32.97 -26.94 -17.55
CA ALA A 164 31.55 -27.15 -17.35
C ALA A 164 30.80 -25.84 -17.07
N GLY A 165 29.57 -25.75 -17.59
CA GLY A 165 28.72 -24.55 -17.44
C GLY A 165 29.07 -23.40 -18.38
N GLY A 166 29.82 -23.66 -19.46
CA GLY A 166 30.16 -22.64 -20.46
C GLY A 166 31.20 -21.63 -19.97
N ARG A 167 32.00 -22.00 -18.97
CA ARG A 167 33.04 -21.14 -18.41
C ARG A 167 34.24 -21.12 -19.35
N THR A 168 34.91 -19.98 -19.44
CA THR A 168 36.19 -19.84 -20.15
C THR A 168 37.39 -20.04 -19.24
N THR A 169 37.16 -20.01 -17.92
CA THR A 169 38.18 -20.14 -16.88
C THR A 169 37.90 -21.34 -15.97
N PRO A 170 38.94 -21.90 -15.32
CA PRO A 170 38.76 -22.93 -14.32
C PRO A 170 37.75 -22.52 -13.24
N PRO A 171 36.87 -23.43 -12.79
CA PRO A 171 36.02 -23.18 -11.64
C PRO A 171 36.89 -23.03 -10.38
N PRO A 172 36.42 -22.29 -9.37
CA PRO A 172 37.10 -22.21 -8.09
C PRO A 172 37.08 -23.58 -7.39
N ASP A 173 38.15 -23.89 -6.64
CA ASP A 173 38.31 -25.15 -5.90
C ASP A 173 37.16 -25.42 -4.92
N THR A 174 36.56 -24.35 -4.37
CA THR A 174 35.34 -24.44 -3.55
C THR A 174 34.28 -23.47 -4.05
N PRO A 175 33.01 -23.91 -4.13
CA PRO A 175 31.88 -23.00 -4.40
C PRO A 175 31.80 -21.89 -3.35
N THR A 176 31.20 -20.76 -3.72
CA THR A 176 31.04 -19.58 -2.83
C THR A 176 30.31 -19.92 -1.52
N CYS A 177 29.30 -20.79 -1.57
CA CYS A 177 28.57 -21.27 -0.39
C CYS A 177 29.18 -22.54 0.26
N GLY A 178 30.30 -23.06 -0.25
CA GLY A 178 30.77 -24.41 0.11
C GLY A 178 29.94 -25.51 -0.58
N PHE A 179 30.40 -26.76 -0.52
CA PHE A 179 29.71 -27.90 -1.13
C PHE A 179 28.44 -28.32 -0.36
N ASP A 180 28.37 -27.95 0.91
CA ASP A 180 27.31 -28.27 1.86
C ASP A 180 26.48 -27.04 2.27
N ASN A 181 26.63 -25.92 1.56
CA ASN A 181 26.06 -24.62 1.91
C ASN A 181 26.51 -24.03 3.27
N SER A 182 27.50 -24.61 3.95
CA SER A 182 27.95 -24.16 5.28
C SER A 182 28.50 -22.73 5.32
N LYS A 183 29.05 -22.23 4.20
CA LYS A 183 29.63 -20.88 4.12
C LYS A 183 28.60 -19.80 3.81
N CYS A 184 27.38 -20.17 3.43
CA CYS A 184 26.32 -19.20 3.19
C CYS A 184 25.56 -18.92 4.49
N GLN A 185 25.60 -17.67 4.93
CA GLN A 185 24.92 -17.22 6.15
C GLN A 185 23.43 -17.48 6.03
N THR A 186 22.96 -18.52 6.70
CA THR A 186 21.54 -18.73 6.96
C THR A 186 21.13 -17.73 8.02
N ILE A 187 20.03 -17.02 7.78
CA ILE A 187 19.48 -16.09 8.78
C ILE A 187 19.15 -16.93 10.02
N PRO A 188 19.76 -16.63 11.18
CA PRO A 188 19.57 -17.45 12.35
C PRO A 188 18.11 -17.35 12.82
N GLY A 189 17.55 -18.46 13.30
CA GLY A 189 16.12 -18.54 13.64
C GLY A 189 15.63 -17.47 14.63
N TYR A 190 16.51 -16.99 15.52
CA TYR A 190 16.18 -15.90 16.44
C TYR A 190 15.87 -14.58 15.71
N ALA A 191 16.53 -14.28 14.59
CA ALA A 191 16.31 -13.05 13.83
C ALA A 191 14.93 -13.06 13.16
N VAL A 192 14.49 -14.22 12.65
CA VAL A 192 13.13 -14.39 12.12
C VAL A 192 12.09 -14.17 13.23
N LEU A 193 12.34 -14.73 14.41
CA LEU A 193 11.44 -14.63 15.56
C LEU A 193 11.32 -13.17 16.05
N SER A 194 12.43 -12.42 16.09
CA SER A 194 12.45 -10.99 16.43
C SER A 194 11.66 -10.12 15.43
N ILE A 195 11.73 -10.41 14.13
CA ILE A 195 10.99 -9.67 13.10
C ILE A 195 9.47 -9.88 13.29
N VAL A 196 9.05 -11.13 13.49
CA VAL A 196 7.63 -11.46 13.68
C VAL A 196 7.06 -10.80 14.93
N LEU A 197 7.80 -10.85 16.04
CA LEU A 197 7.36 -10.28 17.31
C LEU A 197 7.25 -8.75 17.23
N SER A 198 8.18 -8.10 16.52
CA SER A 198 8.14 -6.66 16.28
C SER A 198 6.92 -6.24 15.44
N LEU A 199 6.57 -7.01 14.41
CA LEU A 199 5.39 -6.76 13.59
C LEU A 199 4.08 -6.85 14.38
N ILE A 200 3.97 -7.83 15.28
CA ILE A 200 2.79 -8.00 16.14
C ILE A 200 2.59 -6.77 17.04
N VAL A 201 3.68 -6.26 17.64
CA VAL A 201 3.62 -5.07 18.51
C VAL A 201 3.12 -3.84 17.73
N VAL A 202 3.61 -3.64 16.50
CA VAL A 202 3.17 -2.53 15.65
C VAL A 202 1.68 -2.64 15.30
N ILE A 203 1.20 -3.84 14.96
CA ILE A 203 -0.21 -4.08 14.65
C ILE A 203 -1.10 -3.79 15.86
N LEU A 204 -0.71 -4.27 17.05
CA LEU A 204 -1.44 -4.03 18.29
C LEU A 204 -1.49 -2.53 18.63
N PHE A 205 -0.39 -1.81 18.42
CA PHE A 205 -0.34 -0.36 18.64
C PHE A 205 -1.30 0.38 17.69
N ILE A 206 -1.29 0.04 16.40
CA ILE A 206 -2.20 0.64 15.42
C ILE A 206 -3.66 0.34 15.77
N ALA A 207 -3.99 -0.90 16.12
CA ALA A 207 -5.34 -1.29 16.53
C ALA A 207 -5.80 -0.52 17.78
N SER A 208 -4.93 -0.35 18.78
CA SER A 208 -5.21 0.44 19.97
C SER A 208 -5.53 1.90 19.64
N LEU A 209 -4.80 2.52 18.70
CA LEU A 209 -5.10 3.88 18.24
C LEU A 209 -6.47 4.00 17.57
N PHE A 210 -6.84 3.04 16.72
CA PHE A 210 -8.17 3.02 16.09
C PHE A 210 -9.29 2.86 17.12
N ILE A 211 -9.12 1.93 18.05
CA ILE A 211 -10.06 1.69 19.15
C ILE A 211 -10.21 2.95 20.01
N TYR A 212 -9.10 3.60 20.38
CA TYR A 212 -9.13 4.85 21.15
C TYR A 212 -9.86 5.98 20.41
N ARG A 213 -9.58 6.18 19.12
CA ARG A 213 -10.29 7.19 18.31
C ARG A 213 -11.79 6.90 18.23
N HIS A 214 -12.16 5.64 18.07
CA HIS A 214 -13.56 5.23 18.04
C HIS A 214 -14.25 5.54 19.38
N PHE A 215 -13.66 5.12 20.50
CA PHE A 215 -14.20 5.41 21.83
C PHE A 215 -14.32 6.91 22.10
N LYS A 216 -13.32 7.71 21.71
CA LYS A 216 -13.36 9.17 21.89
C LYS A 216 -14.53 9.82 21.14
N LEU A 217 -14.77 9.41 19.89
CA LEU A 217 -15.89 9.94 19.09
C LEU A 217 -17.26 9.55 19.65
N GLU A 218 -17.41 8.30 20.11
CA GLU A 218 -18.65 7.84 20.77
C GLU A 218 -18.92 8.60 22.07
N ALA A 219 -17.88 8.85 22.88
CA ALA A 219 -18.00 9.62 24.12
C ALA A 219 -18.48 11.06 23.86
N GLU A 220 -18.00 11.71 22.80
CA GLU A 220 -18.47 13.05 22.46
C GLU A 220 -19.94 13.08 22.02
N ILE A 221 -20.43 12.07 21.28
CA ILE A 221 -21.85 11.97 20.90
C ILE A 221 -22.72 11.71 22.14
N ALA A 222 -22.23 10.87 23.07
CA ALA A 222 -22.93 10.56 24.31
C ALA A 222 -23.05 11.75 25.27
N SER A 223 -22.17 12.75 25.16
CA SER A 223 -22.18 13.95 26.03
C SER A 223 -23.42 14.84 25.86
N MET A 224 -24.24 14.66 24.80
CA MET A 224 -25.53 15.33 24.57
C MET A 224 -25.54 16.84 24.87
N THR A 225 -24.47 17.57 24.51
CA THR A 225 -24.32 18.99 24.86
C THR A 225 -25.43 19.90 24.31
N TRP A 226 -26.18 19.46 23.30
CA TRP A 226 -27.34 20.14 22.72
C TRP A 226 -28.64 19.95 23.51
N LYS A 227 -28.71 19.01 24.46
CA LYS A 227 -29.90 18.76 25.26
C LYS A 227 -30.07 19.86 26.30
N ILE A 228 -31.23 20.50 26.29
CA ILE A 228 -31.60 21.55 27.24
C ILE A 228 -32.72 21.01 28.14
N ASN A 229 -32.63 21.26 29.44
CA ASN A 229 -33.69 20.90 30.37
C ASN A 229 -34.81 21.94 30.32
N TYR A 230 -36.06 21.50 30.44
CA TYR A 230 -37.23 22.38 30.38
C TYR A 230 -37.19 23.47 31.47
N LYS A 231 -36.66 23.15 32.65
CA LYS A 231 -36.53 24.07 33.80
C LYS A 231 -35.66 25.30 33.51
N ASP A 232 -34.74 25.21 32.56
CA ASP A 232 -33.85 26.31 32.20
C ASP A 232 -34.52 27.31 31.22
N ILE A 233 -35.75 27.02 30.78
CA ILE A 233 -36.51 27.82 29.82
C ILE A 233 -37.57 28.64 30.56
N ILE A 234 -37.35 29.96 30.62
CA ILE A 234 -38.28 30.89 31.27
C ILE A 234 -39.21 31.46 30.19
N ARG A 235 -40.47 31.01 30.16
CA ARG A 235 -41.49 31.49 29.20
C ARG A 235 -42.13 32.79 29.68
N ILE A 236 -42.33 33.73 28.76
CA ILE A 236 -43.11 34.95 28.99
C ILE A 236 -44.57 34.61 28.58
N PRO A 237 -45.57 34.76 29.45
CA PRO A 237 -46.97 34.56 29.06
C PRO A 237 -47.38 35.61 28.03
N SER A 238 -47.91 35.19 26.87
CA SER A 238 -48.57 36.10 25.93
C SER A 238 -50.03 36.25 26.34
N GLU A 239 -50.45 37.48 26.67
CA GLU A 239 -51.85 37.96 26.66
C GLU A 239 -52.88 37.09 27.41
N GLY A 240 -53.08 37.38 28.70
CA GLY A 240 -54.18 36.78 29.46
C GLY A 240 -54.12 36.83 30.98
N PHE A 241 -53.50 37.84 31.62
CA PHE A 241 -53.75 38.10 33.03
C PHE A 241 -53.82 39.61 33.28
N LYS A 242 -54.93 40.21 32.86
CA LYS A 242 -55.28 41.58 33.20
C LYS A 242 -55.43 41.68 34.73
N THR A 243 -54.62 42.54 35.34
CA THR A 243 -54.97 43.32 36.54
C THR A 243 -55.46 42.52 37.75
N SER A 244 -54.55 41.89 38.50
CA SER A 244 -54.80 41.59 39.95
C SER A 244 -53.61 41.06 40.76
N MET A 245 -52.45 40.78 40.16
CA MET A 245 -51.28 40.29 40.93
C MET A 245 -50.23 41.36 41.28
N MET A 246 -50.41 42.62 40.86
CA MET A 246 -49.48 43.71 41.18
C MET A 246 -49.73 44.33 42.58
N SER A 247 -50.92 44.16 43.17
CA SER A 247 -51.27 44.73 44.48
C SER A 247 -50.94 43.84 45.69
N LEU A 248 -50.42 42.62 45.48
CA LEU A 248 -50.09 41.70 46.59
C LEU A 248 -48.60 41.70 46.95
N ILE A 249 -47.74 42.40 46.19
CA ILE A 249 -46.28 42.42 46.39
C ILE A 249 -45.82 43.64 47.18
N GLN A 250 -46.67 44.64 47.41
CA GLN A 250 -46.32 45.86 48.17
C GLN A 250 -46.50 45.75 49.69
N ARG A 251 -46.87 44.57 50.22
CA ARG A 251 -46.84 44.29 51.67
C ARG A 251 -45.85 43.18 51.98
N ARG A 252 -44.57 43.55 51.94
CA ARG A 252 -43.49 42.76 52.51
C ARG A 252 -43.58 42.86 54.03
N ASN A 253 -43.74 41.73 54.71
CA ASN A 253 -43.03 41.54 55.97
C ASN A 253 -42.56 40.08 56.10
N SER A 254 -41.30 39.98 56.51
CA SER A 254 -40.56 38.79 57.00
C SER A 254 -40.28 37.61 56.05
N GLN A 255 -38.97 37.45 55.78
CA GLN A 255 -38.22 36.19 55.61
C GLN A 255 -38.42 35.33 54.35
N ARG A 256 -37.62 35.61 53.31
CA ARG A 256 -36.79 34.65 52.51
C ARG A 256 -36.29 35.33 51.21
N PRO A 257 -35.08 35.04 50.70
CA PRO A 257 -34.58 35.65 49.47
C PRO A 257 -35.07 34.84 48.26
N SER A 258 -35.85 35.44 47.37
CA SER A 258 -36.15 34.88 46.05
C SER A 258 -35.22 35.50 45.02
N VAL A 259 -34.41 34.64 44.39
CA VAL A 259 -33.52 34.94 43.27
C VAL A 259 -34.38 35.22 42.03
N ILE A 260 -34.77 36.47 41.85
CA ILE A 260 -35.15 37.03 40.55
C ILE A 260 -34.30 38.29 40.47
N SER A 261 -33.29 38.34 39.58
CA SER A 261 -32.47 39.54 39.47
C SER A 261 -33.32 40.69 38.95
N ASP A 262 -33.08 41.88 39.49
CA ASP A 262 -33.77 43.12 39.09
C ASP A 262 -33.67 43.39 37.57
N ASP A 263 -32.72 42.75 36.87
CA ASP A 263 -32.56 42.84 35.43
C ASP A 263 -33.68 42.14 34.64
N ILE A 264 -34.25 41.04 35.15
CA ILE A 264 -35.38 40.35 34.48
C ILE A 264 -36.65 41.20 34.57
N GLY A 265 -36.84 41.91 35.68
CA GLY A 265 -37.94 42.85 35.88
C GLY A 265 -37.90 44.02 34.90
N SER A 266 -36.71 44.59 34.64
CA SER A 266 -36.56 45.67 33.65
C SER A 266 -36.72 45.18 32.20
N MET A 267 -36.31 43.94 31.89
CA MET A 267 -36.49 43.33 30.56
C MET A 267 -37.95 42.95 30.26
N ILE A 268 -38.73 42.58 31.28
CA ILE A 268 -40.18 42.34 31.14
C ILE A 268 -40.93 43.68 30.97
N SER A 269 -40.50 44.74 31.67
CA SER A 269 -41.10 46.09 31.56
C SER A 269 -40.89 46.76 30.20
N GLN A 270 -39.83 46.42 29.45
CA GLN A 270 -39.62 46.91 28.07
C GLN A 270 -40.51 46.22 27.02
N CYS A 271 -41.35 45.25 27.40
CA CYS A 271 -42.27 44.59 26.48
C CYS A 271 -43.64 45.28 26.35
N GLU A 272 -43.87 46.44 27.00
CA GLU A 272 -45.11 47.21 26.84
C GLU A 272 -44.99 48.29 25.76
N TYR A 273 -46.05 48.36 24.94
CA TYR A 273 -46.30 49.20 23.76
C TYR A 273 -45.81 48.68 22.39
N GLY A 274 -46.65 47.81 21.79
CA GLY A 274 -46.90 47.86 20.34
C GLY A 274 -46.04 47.00 19.41
N ARG A 275 -45.27 46.03 19.90
CA ARG A 275 -44.49 45.12 19.02
C ARG A 275 -45.25 43.80 18.76
N GLN A 276 -45.60 43.56 17.49
CA GLN A 276 -46.19 42.32 17.02
C GLN A 276 -45.24 41.14 17.31
N MET A 277 -45.67 40.17 18.13
CA MET A 277 -44.89 38.97 18.41
C MET A 277 -45.11 37.94 17.31
N PHE A 278 -44.10 37.71 16.46
CA PHE A 278 -44.17 36.78 15.33
C PHE A 278 -44.00 35.29 15.71
N SER A 279 -43.50 34.98 16.92
CA SER A 279 -43.29 33.60 17.38
C SER A 279 -43.28 33.48 18.91
N GLN A 280 -43.42 32.26 19.43
CA GLN A 280 -43.33 31.98 20.86
C GLN A 280 -41.91 32.24 21.35
N THR A 281 -41.75 33.10 22.37
CA THR A 281 -40.44 33.49 22.91
C THR A 281 -40.22 33.01 24.34
N ALA A 282 -38.95 32.78 24.69
CA ALA A 282 -38.52 32.50 26.05
C ALA A 282 -37.14 33.07 26.32
N PHE A 283 -36.72 33.05 27.59
CA PHE A 283 -35.35 33.35 27.99
C PHE A 283 -34.61 32.05 28.35
N TYR A 284 -33.41 31.89 27.79
CA TYR A 284 -32.48 30.81 28.12
C TYR A 284 -31.10 31.41 28.39
N LYS A 285 -30.58 31.19 29.61
CA LYS A 285 -29.29 31.74 30.09
C LYS A 285 -29.12 33.25 29.83
N GLY A 286 -30.19 34.03 30.08
CA GLY A 286 -30.21 35.47 29.87
C GLY A 286 -30.42 35.95 28.43
N ASN A 287 -30.47 35.04 27.44
CA ASN A 287 -30.71 35.39 26.04
C ASN A 287 -32.17 35.13 25.64
N LYS A 288 -32.76 36.04 24.88
CA LYS A 288 -34.10 35.85 24.28
C LYS A 288 -34.01 34.86 23.11
N VAL A 289 -34.77 33.79 23.17
CA VAL A 289 -34.77 32.68 22.21
C VAL A 289 -36.17 32.45 21.64
N ALA A 290 -36.22 31.98 20.39
CA ALA A 290 -37.43 31.52 19.74
C ALA A 290 -37.66 30.04 20.10
N LEU A 291 -38.90 29.72 20.48
CA LEU A 291 -39.33 28.37 20.79
C LEU A 291 -40.15 27.82 19.61
N LYS A 292 -39.63 26.76 18.99
CA LYS A 292 -40.39 25.99 18.00
C LYS A 292 -40.89 24.70 18.64
N THR A 293 -42.18 24.66 18.95
CA THR A 293 -42.83 23.47 19.52
C THR A 293 -43.00 22.42 18.43
N LEU A 294 -42.56 21.19 18.72
CA LEU A 294 -42.71 20.05 17.82
C LEU A 294 -44.06 19.38 18.09
N LYS A 295 -44.82 19.08 17.03
CA LYS A 295 -46.14 18.43 17.13
C LYS A 295 -46.09 16.99 17.71
N ARG A 296 -44.90 16.39 17.77
CA ARG A 296 -44.69 15.02 18.29
C ARG A 296 -44.51 15.08 19.81
N SER A 297 -45.36 14.35 20.54
CA SER A 297 -45.31 14.22 22.00
C SER A 297 -44.09 13.44 22.50
N ARG A 298 -43.51 12.58 21.65
CA ARG A 298 -42.30 11.79 21.93
C ARG A 298 -41.37 11.75 20.73
N LEU A 299 -40.13 12.18 20.90
CA LEU A 299 -39.06 12.00 19.93
C LEU A 299 -38.16 10.82 20.33
N GLU A 300 -38.05 9.82 19.45
CA GLU A 300 -37.04 8.77 19.61
C GLU A 300 -35.66 9.28 19.19
N LEU A 301 -34.76 9.45 20.16
CA LEU A 301 -33.40 9.88 19.92
C LEU A 301 -32.55 8.73 19.33
N LYS A 302 -32.69 8.50 18.02
CA LYS A 302 -31.83 7.57 17.27
C LYS A 302 -30.49 8.23 16.93
N ARG A 303 -29.44 7.41 16.73
CA ARG A 303 -28.07 7.86 16.37
C ARG A 303 -28.02 8.91 15.24
N PRO A 304 -28.78 8.81 14.13
CA PRO A 304 -28.75 9.84 13.09
C PRO A 304 -29.25 11.21 13.57
N LEU A 305 -30.28 11.24 14.41
CA LEU A 305 -30.84 12.49 14.95
C LEU A 305 -29.89 13.15 15.97
N LEU A 306 -29.18 12.35 16.77
CA LEU A 306 -28.14 12.84 17.70
C LEU A 306 -27.00 13.54 16.94
N LEU A 307 -26.57 12.95 15.82
CA LEU A 307 -25.54 13.52 14.95
C LEU A 307 -26.03 14.82 14.28
N GLU A 308 -27.29 14.88 13.85
CA GLU A 308 -27.89 16.10 13.28
C GLU A 308 -27.90 17.24 14.31
N PHE A 309 -28.34 16.99 15.55
CA PHE A 309 -28.33 18.03 16.60
C PHE A 309 -26.92 18.48 16.98
N LYS A 310 -25.93 17.57 17.05
CA LYS A 310 -24.53 17.94 17.28
C LYS A 310 -24.03 18.86 16.16
N ARG A 311 -24.24 18.48 14.90
CA ARG A 311 -23.86 19.29 13.73
C ARG A 311 -24.51 20.68 13.74
N LEU A 312 -25.80 20.77 14.08
CA LEU A 312 -26.49 22.05 14.17
C LEU A 312 -25.94 22.95 15.27
N LYS A 313 -25.57 22.36 16.41
CA LYS A 313 -24.98 23.09 17.54
C LYS A 313 -23.57 23.60 17.24
N ASP A 314 -22.80 22.84 16.47
CA ASP A 314 -21.42 23.19 16.14
C ASP A 314 -21.33 24.27 15.04
N LEU A 315 -22.44 24.56 14.33
CA LEU A 315 -22.48 25.60 13.31
C LEU A 315 -22.73 26.98 13.89
N HIS A 316 -21.89 27.93 13.48
CA HIS A 316 -22.01 29.33 13.87
C HIS A 316 -21.59 30.24 12.72
N HIS A 317 -22.51 31.12 12.30
CA HIS A 317 -22.28 32.09 11.25
C HIS A 317 -23.26 33.26 11.37
N ASP A 318 -22.85 34.45 10.95
CA ASP A 318 -23.65 35.68 11.13
C ASP A 318 -24.96 35.68 10.33
N HIS A 319 -24.98 34.98 9.20
CA HIS A 319 -26.17 34.84 8.32
C HIS A 319 -26.91 33.50 8.49
N LEU A 320 -26.61 32.74 9.55
CA LEU A 320 -27.38 31.56 9.95
C LEU A 320 -27.97 31.80 11.36
N VAL A 321 -29.18 31.31 11.58
CA VAL A 321 -29.79 31.36 12.91
C VAL A 321 -29.02 30.43 13.84
N ARG A 322 -28.56 30.96 14.97
CA ARG A 322 -27.85 30.16 15.98
C ARG A 322 -28.80 29.15 16.64
N PHE A 323 -28.41 27.87 16.61
CA PHE A 323 -29.09 26.81 17.34
C PHE A 323 -28.52 26.69 18.75
N TYR A 324 -29.37 26.82 19.77
CA TYR A 324 -28.95 26.69 21.17
C TYR A 324 -29.03 25.24 21.65
N GLY A 325 -30.09 24.53 21.23
CA GLY A 325 -30.33 23.16 21.62
C GLY A 325 -31.78 22.73 21.47
N ALA A 326 -32.07 21.52 21.92
CA ALA A 326 -33.42 20.95 21.93
C ALA A 326 -33.79 20.49 23.34
N CYS A 327 -35.01 20.81 23.75
CA CYS A 327 -35.63 20.24 24.94
C CYS A 327 -36.43 19.01 24.53
N VAL A 328 -36.04 17.86 25.08
CA VAL A 328 -36.66 16.56 24.80
C VAL A 328 -37.03 15.93 26.14
N GLU A 329 -38.18 16.35 26.67
CA GLU A 329 -38.80 15.81 27.88
C GLU A 329 -40.17 15.22 27.57
N ALA A 330 -40.69 14.35 28.43
CA ALA A 330 -42.01 13.74 28.25
C ALA A 330 -43.09 14.84 28.17
N ASN A 331 -43.81 14.89 27.05
CA ASN A 331 -44.87 15.87 26.71
C ASN A 331 -44.39 17.28 26.30
N TYR A 332 -43.08 17.59 26.35
CA TYR A 332 -42.54 18.89 25.94
C TYR A 332 -41.32 18.71 25.03
N CYS A 333 -41.57 18.74 23.71
CA CYS A 333 -40.53 18.73 22.68
C CYS A 333 -40.45 20.09 21.99
N CYS A 334 -39.35 20.84 22.21
CA CYS A 334 -39.15 22.14 21.56
C CYS A 334 -37.70 22.38 21.15
N LEU A 335 -37.53 23.12 20.06
CA LEU A 335 -36.23 23.57 19.56
C LEU A 335 -36.00 25.02 19.97
N LEU A 336 -34.79 25.33 20.42
CA LEU A 336 -34.38 26.65 20.85
C LEU A 336 -33.41 27.25 19.83
N THR A 337 -33.84 28.33 19.20
CA THR A 337 -33.05 29.09 18.23
C THR A 337 -33.00 30.57 18.62
N GLU A 338 -32.08 31.30 18.01
CA GLU A 338 -31.99 32.76 18.18
C GLU A 338 -33.30 33.45 17.78
N TYR A 339 -33.78 34.36 18.64
CA TYR A 339 -34.98 35.14 18.35
C TYR A 339 -34.65 36.37 17.49
N CYS A 340 -35.30 36.46 16.34
CA CYS A 340 -35.20 37.57 15.41
C CYS A 340 -36.44 38.47 15.53
N PRO A 341 -36.32 39.70 16.07
CA PRO A 341 -37.48 40.51 16.43
C PRO A 341 -38.23 41.14 15.25
N LYS A 342 -37.65 41.16 14.05
CA LYS A 342 -38.29 41.72 12.84
C LYS A 342 -39.14 40.70 12.07
N GLY A 343 -39.22 39.46 12.56
CA GLY A 343 -40.01 38.41 11.93
C GLY A 343 -39.29 37.79 10.73
N SER A 344 -40.06 37.10 9.90
CA SER A 344 -39.59 36.51 8.65
C SER A 344 -39.52 37.54 7.54
N LEU A 345 -38.78 37.23 6.48
CA LEU A 345 -38.73 38.04 5.26
C LEU A 345 -40.11 38.15 4.63
N GLN A 346 -40.94 37.11 4.75
CA GLN A 346 -42.34 37.16 4.30
C GLN A 346 -43.14 38.23 5.05
N ASP A 347 -43.03 38.27 6.38
CA ASP A 347 -43.73 39.27 7.22
C ASP A 347 -43.29 40.71 6.89
N ILE A 348 -42.03 40.89 6.51
CA ILE A 348 -41.47 42.19 6.11
C ILE A 348 -41.97 42.62 4.72
N LEU A 349 -42.13 41.66 3.80
CA LEU A 349 -42.64 41.92 2.45
C LEU A 349 -44.14 42.21 2.42
N GLU A 350 -44.90 41.64 3.35
CA GLU A 350 -46.34 41.86 3.49
C GLU A 350 -46.68 43.14 4.26
N ASN A 351 -45.68 43.81 4.85
CA ASN A 351 -45.89 45.00 5.66
C ASN A 351 -45.73 46.30 4.84
N ASP A 352 -46.85 46.90 4.46
CA ASP A 352 -46.92 48.16 3.71
C ASP A 352 -46.25 49.37 4.39
N GLN A 353 -45.99 49.28 5.71
CA GLN A 353 -45.32 50.35 6.46
C GLN A 353 -43.80 50.37 6.22
N ILE A 354 -43.22 49.29 5.71
CA ILE A 354 -41.77 49.17 5.46
C ILE A 354 -41.50 49.44 3.99
N LYS A 355 -41.00 50.64 3.66
CA LYS A 355 -40.56 50.96 2.30
C LYS A 355 -39.23 50.27 1.98
N LEU A 356 -39.30 49.16 1.25
CA LEU A 356 -38.14 48.40 0.81
C LEU A 356 -37.52 49.03 -0.45
N ASP A 357 -36.60 49.97 -0.25
CA ASP A 357 -35.77 50.52 -1.34
C ASP A 357 -34.83 49.44 -1.93
N TRP A 358 -34.41 49.61 -3.17
CA TRP A 358 -33.62 48.63 -3.92
C TRP A 358 -32.29 48.29 -3.22
N MET A 359 -31.64 49.28 -2.62
CA MET A 359 -30.41 49.08 -1.85
C MET A 359 -30.65 48.13 -0.65
N PHE A 360 -31.80 48.26 0.01
CA PHE A 360 -32.16 47.43 1.16
C PHE A 360 -32.55 45.99 0.75
N ARG A 361 -33.21 45.83 -0.40
CA ARG A 361 -33.47 44.49 -0.97
C ARG A 361 -32.17 43.78 -1.34
N TYR A 362 -31.22 44.52 -1.92
CA TYR A 362 -29.92 43.98 -2.29
C TYR A 362 -29.12 43.49 -1.06
N SER A 363 -29.14 44.24 0.04
CA SER A 363 -28.47 43.81 1.27
C SER A 363 -29.07 42.50 1.82
N LEU A 364 -30.39 42.36 1.80
CA LEU A 364 -31.05 41.12 2.24
C LEU A 364 -30.72 39.93 1.32
N MET A 365 -30.68 40.14 0.01
CA MET A 365 -30.29 39.10 -0.96
C MET A 365 -28.84 38.64 -0.75
N HIS A 366 -27.95 39.59 -0.54
CA HIS A 366 -26.53 39.31 -0.30
C HIS A 366 -26.30 38.53 0.99
N ASP A 367 -27.05 38.85 2.06
CA ASP A 367 -27.04 38.10 3.32
C ASP A 367 -27.50 36.64 3.12
N ILE A 368 -28.55 36.40 2.31
CA ILE A 368 -28.99 35.03 1.95
C ILE A 368 -27.85 34.27 1.25
N ILE A 369 -27.20 34.90 0.27
CA ILE A 369 -26.13 34.25 -0.51
C ILE A 369 -24.97 33.85 0.41
N LYS A 370 -24.53 34.76 1.29
CA LYS A 370 -23.47 34.48 2.28
C LYS A 370 -23.84 33.32 3.20
N GLY A 371 -25.08 33.30 3.72
CA GLY A 371 -25.57 32.21 4.55
C GLY A 371 -25.56 30.86 3.83
N MET A 372 -25.98 30.84 2.56
CA MET A 372 -26.03 29.62 1.75
C MET A 372 -24.65 29.09 1.36
N ILE A 373 -23.69 29.97 1.04
CA ILE A 373 -22.29 29.59 0.76
C ILE A 373 -21.71 28.88 1.99
N TYR A 374 -21.86 29.48 3.17
CA TYR A 374 -21.38 28.87 4.41
C TYR A 374 -22.06 27.52 4.68
N LEU A 375 -23.38 27.44 4.53
CA LEU A 375 -24.11 26.19 4.74
C LEU A 375 -23.67 25.07 3.78
N HIS A 376 -23.41 25.39 2.51
CA HIS A 376 -22.92 24.44 1.51
C HIS A 376 -21.49 23.95 1.81
N SER A 377 -20.65 24.80 2.40
CA SER A 377 -19.30 24.41 2.84
C SER A 377 -19.30 23.54 4.11
N SER A 378 -20.41 23.52 4.86
CA SER A 378 -20.56 22.76 6.10
C SER A 378 -20.97 21.30 5.89
N ASP A 379 -20.91 20.49 6.96
CA ASP A 379 -21.36 19.08 6.98
C ASP A 379 -22.83 18.88 6.59
N ILE A 380 -23.67 19.91 6.69
CA ILE A 380 -25.10 19.85 6.32
C ILE A 380 -25.30 19.91 4.81
N ARG A 381 -24.40 20.61 4.07
CA ARG A 381 -24.32 20.74 2.61
C ARG A 381 -25.54 21.30 1.87
N SER A 382 -26.75 21.24 2.43
CA SER A 382 -27.98 21.72 1.79
C SER A 382 -29.03 22.15 2.81
N HIS A 383 -29.74 23.24 2.51
CA HIS A 383 -30.84 23.74 3.34
C HIS A 383 -32.08 22.83 3.30
N GLY A 384 -32.45 22.30 2.13
CA GLY A 384 -33.56 21.37 1.94
C GLY A 384 -34.98 21.94 2.08
N GLY A 385 -35.16 23.27 2.13
CA GLY A 385 -36.48 23.91 2.31
C GLY A 385 -36.41 25.43 2.46
N LEU A 386 -35.62 26.10 1.61
CA LEU A 386 -35.43 27.54 1.68
C LEU A 386 -36.72 28.23 1.17
N LYS A 387 -37.30 29.10 1.99
CA LYS A 387 -38.53 29.86 1.72
C LYS A 387 -38.41 31.23 2.42
N SER A 388 -39.19 32.22 2.01
CA SER A 388 -39.20 33.56 2.62
C SER A 388 -39.59 33.53 4.09
N SER A 389 -40.47 32.60 4.48
CA SER A 389 -40.84 32.32 5.87
C SER A 389 -39.70 31.72 6.72
N ASN A 390 -38.69 31.09 6.10
CA ASN A 390 -37.52 30.52 6.77
C ASN A 390 -36.30 31.47 6.74
N CYS A 391 -36.44 32.67 6.18
CA CYS A 391 -35.45 33.73 6.29
C CYS A 391 -35.93 34.70 7.36
N VAL A 392 -35.18 34.88 8.44
CA VAL A 392 -35.57 35.74 9.56
C VAL A 392 -34.63 36.92 9.69
N VAL A 393 -35.12 38.03 10.23
CA VAL A 393 -34.37 39.28 10.27
C VAL A 393 -34.16 39.76 11.70
N ASP A 394 -32.89 40.00 12.04
CA ASP A 394 -32.50 40.49 13.36
C ASP A 394 -32.89 41.98 13.54
N SER A 395 -32.83 42.46 14.77
CA SER A 395 -32.97 43.87 15.20
C SER A 395 -32.19 44.87 14.34
N ARG A 396 -31.02 44.46 13.82
CA ARG A 396 -30.12 45.26 12.97
C ARG A 396 -30.41 45.14 11.48
N PHE A 397 -31.54 44.53 11.09
CA PHE A 397 -31.88 44.24 9.69
C PHE A 397 -30.88 43.36 8.93
N VAL A 398 -30.18 42.49 9.65
CA VAL A 398 -29.35 41.43 9.05
C VAL A 398 -30.20 40.19 8.86
N LEU A 399 -30.18 39.62 7.65
CA LEU A 399 -30.94 38.40 7.36
C LEU A 399 -30.16 37.16 7.79
N LYS A 400 -30.85 36.27 8.49
CA LYS A 400 -30.36 34.96 8.93
C LYS A 400 -31.25 33.85 8.39
N ILE A 401 -30.62 32.78 7.90
CA ILE A 401 -31.35 31.60 7.41
C ILE A 401 -31.69 30.70 8.60
N ALA A 402 -32.97 30.36 8.75
CA ALA A 402 -33.52 29.55 9.83
C ALA A 402 -33.88 28.13 9.36
N ASP A 403 -34.15 27.24 10.33
CA ASP A 403 -34.70 25.90 10.10
C ASP A 403 -33.87 24.94 9.23
N PHE A 404 -32.59 25.21 8.98
CA PHE A 404 -31.71 24.34 8.18
C PHE A 404 -31.38 23.00 8.87
N GLY A 405 -31.02 21.98 8.08
CA GLY A 405 -30.39 20.74 8.56
C GLY A 405 -31.25 19.70 9.28
N ILE A 406 -32.52 20.01 9.57
CA ILE A 406 -33.42 19.09 10.29
C ILE A 406 -34.22 18.22 9.31
N ARG A 407 -33.53 17.40 8.51
CA ARG A 407 -34.18 16.57 7.46
C ARG A 407 -35.06 15.47 8.08
N SER A 408 -34.61 14.87 9.17
CA SER A 408 -35.29 13.78 9.85
C SER A 408 -36.63 14.19 10.50
N LEU A 409 -36.77 15.45 10.94
CA LEU A 409 -38.04 15.97 11.51
C LEU A 409 -38.97 16.59 10.46
N ARG A 410 -38.49 16.87 9.24
CA ARG A 410 -39.30 17.40 8.13
C ARG A 410 -40.13 16.33 7.40
N GLY A 411 -39.87 15.05 7.66
CA GLY A 411 -40.59 13.94 7.06
C GLY A 411 -41.90 13.60 7.79
N ASN A 412 -43.01 14.20 7.36
CA ASN A 412 -44.26 13.48 7.16
C ASN A 412 -45.02 14.11 5.98
N PRO A 413 -45.24 13.39 4.85
CA PRO A 413 -45.87 13.96 3.64
C PRO A 413 -47.35 14.33 3.77
N GLU A 414 -48.01 14.04 4.88
CA GLU A 414 -49.47 14.15 5.01
C GLU A 414 -49.97 15.47 5.62
N GLU A 415 -49.09 16.40 6.01
CA GLU A 415 -49.48 17.66 6.66
C GLU A 415 -49.07 18.94 5.92
N SER A 416 -48.71 18.87 4.63
CA SER A 416 -48.48 20.08 3.80
C SER A 416 -49.65 20.34 2.84
N ASN A 417 -50.88 20.34 3.34
CA ASN A 417 -52.10 20.62 2.56
C ASN A 417 -52.56 22.09 2.60
N SER A 418 -51.75 23.02 3.14
CA SER A 418 -52.07 24.46 3.11
C SER A 418 -51.14 25.32 2.24
N ASP A 419 -50.12 24.72 1.60
CA ASP A 419 -49.09 25.43 0.82
C ASP A 419 -48.96 24.82 -0.60
N SER A 420 -50.06 24.36 -1.20
CA SER A 420 -50.04 23.52 -2.41
C SER A 420 -49.63 24.26 -3.69
N ASP A 421 -49.74 25.58 -3.79
CA ASP A 421 -49.70 26.21 -5.11
C ASP A 421 -48.29 26.50 -5.63
N SER A 422 -47.35 26.90 -4.79
CA SER A 422 -46.01 27.30 -5.27
C SER A 422 -45.08 26.10 -5.49
N HIS A 423 -45.24 25.03 -4.70
CA HIS A 423 -44.36 23.86 -4.73
C HIS A 423 -44.77 22.81 -5.76
N ALA A 424 -46.05 22.78 -6.17
CA ALA A 424 -46.56 21.88 -7.19
C ALA A 424 -46.21 22.33 -8.63
N TYR A 425 -46.22 23.65 -8.89
CA TYR A 425 -45.96 24.22 -10.23
C TYR A 425 -44.58 23.82 -10.80
N TRP A 426 -43.54 23.85 -9.96
CA TRP A 426 -42.17 23.51 -10.39
C TRP A 426 -41.89 22.01 -10.47
N LYS A 427 -42.64 21.20 -9.72
CA LYS A 427 -42.54 19.74 -9.77
C LYS A 427 -43.10 19.20 -11.10
N ALA A 428 -44.14 19.85 -11.63
CA ALA A 428 -44.74 19.52 -12.93
C ALA A 428 -43.85 19.88 -14.13
N PHE A 429 -43.11 21.00 -14.06
CA PHE A 429 -42.25 21.47 -15.15
C PHE A 429 -41.04 20.55 -15.45
N ASN A 430 -40.62 19.74 -14.47
CA ASN A 430 -39.49 18.81 -14.62
C ASN A 430 -39.86 17.46 -15.29
N THR A 431 -41.15 17.19 -15.47
CA THR A 431 -41.66 15.91 -16.01
C THR A 431 -41.87 15.89 -17.52
N GLN A 432 -41.68 17.02 -18.20
CA GLN A 432 -41.73 17.13 -19.66
C GLN A 432 -40.39 17.63 -20.18
N LEU A 433 -39.45 16.73 -20.51
CA LEU A 433 -38.37 16.98 -21.49
C LEU A 433 -37.61 15.67 -21.81
N ASP A 434 -37.50 15.36 -23.10
CA ASP A 434 -37.00 14.10 -23.68
C ASP A 434 -35.46 13.98 -23.75
N PRO A 435 -34.90 12.77 -24.00
CA PRO A 435 -33.55 12.37 -23.59
C PRO A 435 -32.31 12.81 -24.42
N PRO A 436 -32.34 13.34 -25.66
CA PRO A 436 -31.13 13.35 -26.48
C PRO A 436 -30.16 14.52 -26.22
N ASN A 437 -30.46 15.46 -25.32
CA ASN A 437 -29.56 16.57 -24.98
C ASN A 437 -28.73 16.38 -23.70
N LYS A 438 -28.61 15.16 -23.19
CA LYS A 438 -27.86 14.85 -21.95
C LYS A 438 -26.35 15.07 -22.03
N ALA A 439 -25.74 15.15 -23.22
CA ALA A 439 -24.29 15.29 -23.38
C ALA A 439 -23.80 16.75 -23.48
N LYS A 440 -24.68 17.73 -23.76
CA LYS A 440 -24.33 19.18 -23.72
C LYS A 440 -24.72 19.85 -22.40
N LEU A 441 -25.46 19.16 -21.54
CA LEU A 441 -25.93 19.64 -20.23
C LEU A 441 -24.96 19.33 -19.07
N MET A 442 -23.92 18.53 -19.32
CA MET A 442 -22.97 18.11 -18.27
C MET A 442 -21.86 19.14 -18.00
N LYS A 443 -21.76 20.20 -18.82
CA LYS A 443 -20.81 21.32 -18.61
C LYS A 443 -21.46 22.57 -18.00
N PHE A 444 -22.75 22.52 -17.65
CA PHE A 444 -23.51 23.63 -17.04
C PHE A 444 -23.94 23.33 -15.58
N HIS A 445 -23.40 22.25 -15.01
CA HIS A 445 -24.00 21.61 -13.83
C HIS A 445 -23.23 21.75 -12.51
N LEU A 446 -22.37 22.77 -12.37
CA LEU A 446 -21.74 23.09 -11.07
C LEU A 446 -22.28 24.37 -10.42
N ASP A 447 -22.77 25.34 -11.21
CA ASP A 447 -23.27 26.61 -10.66
C ASP A 447 -24.81 26.62 -10.45
N THR A 448 -25.52 25.67 -11.04
CA THR A 448 -27.01 25.67 -11.03
C THR A 448 -27.64 25.11 -9.74
N CYS A 449 -26.86 24.50 -8.84
CA CYS A 449 -27.38 24.04 -7.54
C CYS A 449 -27.63 25.17 -6.54
N ILE A 450 -27.02 26.35 -6.75
CA ILE A 450 -27.31 27.56 -5.98
C ILE A 450 -28.67 28.16 -6.41
N ALA A 451 -29.11 27.92 -7.65
CA ALA A 451 -30.27 28.57 -8.26
C ALA A 451 -31.64 27.94 -7.95
N PHE A 452 -31.73 26.66 -7.54
CA PHE A 452 -33.03 25.98 -7.46
C PHE A 452 -33.84 26.24 -6.18
N SER A 453 -33.22 26.58 -5.04
CA SER A 453 -33.97 26.96 -3.82
C SER A 453 -33.98 28.47 -3.53
N SER A 454 -33.00 29.21 -4.05
CA SER A 454 -32.91 30.66 -3.93
C SER A 454 -33.89 31.39 -4.86
N ARG A 455 -34.28 30.78 -5.99
CA ARG A 455 -35.23 31.34 -6.95
C ARG A 455 -36.58 31.70 -6.34
N MET A 456 -37.14 30.96 -5.38
CA MET A 456 -38.43 31.31 -4.75
C MET A 456 -38.38 32.59 -3.90
N CYS A 457 -37.31 32.77 -3.10
CA CYS A 457 -37.10 33.99 -2.31
C CYS A 457 -36.73 35.18 -3.19
N LEU A 458 -35.82 34.99 -4.14
CA LEU A 458 -35.44 36.06 -5.08
C LEU A 458 -36.62 36.46 -5.97
N PHE A 459 -37.44 35.50 -6.43
CA PHE A 459 -38.62 35.80 -7.25
C PHE A 459 -39.65 36.61 -6.46
N SER A 460 -39.92 36.28 -5.19
CA SER A 460 -40.82 37.09 -4.33
C SER A 460 -40.33 38.53 -4.11
N LEU A 461 -39.01 38.75 -4.06
CA LEU A 461 -38.42 40.10 -3.97
C LEU A 461 -38.44 40.87 -5.30
N LEU A 462 -38.43 40.14 -6.43
CA LEU A 462 -38.35 40.67 -7.80
C LEU A 462 -39.72 40.91 -8.44
N THR A 463 -40.79 40.25 -7.98
CA THR A 463 -42.15 40.40 -8.55
C THR A 463 -42.99 41.50 -7.92
N TYR A 464 -42.49 42.18 -6.87
CA TYR A 464 -43.25 43.25 -6.21
C TYR A 464 -43.27 44.56 -7.01
N ASP A 465 -42.47 44.70 -8.08
CA ASP A 465 -42.64 45.64 -9.21
C ASP A 465 -41.53 45.37 -10.27
N HIS A 466 -41.86 45.44 -11.56
CA HIS A 466 -41.00 45.01 -12.70
C HIS A 466 -39.49 45.35 -12.60
N CYS A 467 -38.63 44.33 -12.74
CA CYS A 467 -37.16 44.45 -12.67
C CYS A 467 -36.50 44.70 -14.05
N PRO A 468 -35.53 45.63 -14.19
CA PRO A 468 -34.84 45.91 -15.46
C PRO A 468 -33.72 44.89 -15.81
N PRO A 469 -33.46 44.66 -17.12
CA PRO A 469 -32.66 43.54 -17.64
C PRO A 469 -31.17 43.43 -17.24
N PRO A 470 -30.39 44.49 -16.95
CA PRO A 470 -28.99 44.31 -16.55
C PRO A 470 -28.82 43.65 -15.16
N PHE A 471 -29.89 43.57 -14.36
CA PHE A 471 -29.86 42.98 -13.02
C PHE A 471 -30.01 41.46 -12.98
N LEU A 472 -30.55 40.85 -14.06
CA LEU A 472 -30.63 39.39 -14.17
C LEU A 472 -29.24 38.75 -14.35
N PHE A 473 -28.31 39.49 -14.97
CA PHE A 473 -26.96 39.01 -15.28
C PHE A 473 -26.04 38.93 -14.05
N ALA A 474 -26.18 39.84 -13.08
CA ALA A 474 -25.34 39.82 -11.87
C ALA A 474 -25.66 38.64 -10.93
N ILE A 475 -26.91 38.16 -10.95
CA ILE A 475 -27.37 37.00 -10.18
C ILE A 475 -26.96 35.67 -10.85
N LEU A 476 -26.66 35.69 -12.16
CA LEU A 476 -26.23 34.51 -12.93
C LEU A 476 -24.70 34.32 -12.96
N SER A 477 -23.91 35.29 -12.48
CA SER A 477 -22.43 35.25 -12.46
C SER A 477 -21.80 35.01 -11.07
N LEU A 478 -22.60 34.73 -10.04
CA LEU A 478 -22.19 34.36 -8.68
C LEU A 478 -22.91 33.07 -8.27
#